data_AF-A0AAE5XGX4-F1
#
_entry.id   AF-A0AAE5XGX4-F1
#
_cell.length_a   1.000
_cell.length_b   1.000
_cell.length_c   1.000
_cell.angle_alpha   90.00
_cell.angle_beta   90.00
_cell.angle_gamma   90.00
#
_symmetry.space_group_name_H-M   'P 1'
#
loop_
_entity.id
_entity.type
_entity.pdbx_description
1 polymer ?
#
loop_
_entity_poly.entity_id
_entity_poly.type
_entity_poly.pdbx_seq_one_letter_code
_entity_poly.pdbx_strand_id
1 'polypeptide(L)'
;MTSSHPSIMKRLMQRLRKRDYDQARAFQCFLCGGITAVCAMATLVISDATHPATLAQDLLNLIVLALLILGLVMAAYGYIRLLIIRLSNFSNDSGNRKES
;
A
#
# COMPACT_ATOMS: atom_id res chain seq x y z
N MET A 1 -37.16 -27.33 -10.21
CA MET A 1 -36.06 -28.11 -9.59
C MET A 1 -34.76 -27.75 -10.29
N THR A 2 -33.94 -26.86 -9.72
CA THR A 2 -32.48 -26.85 -9.87
C THR A 2 -31.89 -26.29 -8.58
N SER A 3 -31.16 -27.16 -7.91
CA SER A 3 -30.47 -26.98 -6.64
C SER A 3 -29.07 -26.40 -6.85
N SER A 4 -28.45 -25.92 -5.75
CA SER A 4 -27.01 -25.64 -5.58
C SER A 4 -26.53 -24.30 -6.19
N HIS A 5 -25.94 -23.32 -5.49
CA HIS A 5 -25.00 -23.34 -4.35
C HIS A 5 -24.99 -21.98 -3.59
N PRO A 6 -25.79 -21.77 -2.53
CA PRO A 6 -25.65 -20.59 -1.67
C PRO A 6 -24.39 -20.63 -0.78
N SER A 7 -23.69 -21.77 -0.69
CA SER A 7 -22.50 -21.98 0.14
C SER A 7 -21.20 -21.50 -0.52
N ILE A 8 -21.08 -21.60 -1.85
CA ILE A 8 -19.90 -21.12 -2.59
C ILE A 8 -19.95 -19.60 -2.68
N MET A 9 -21.13 -19.03 -2.96
CA MET A 9 -21.31 -17.58 -3.04
C MET A 9 -21.06 -16.91 -1.69
N LYS A 10 -21.52 -17.49 -0.56
CA LYS A 10 -21.17 -16.98 0.79
C LYS A 10 -19.68 -17.12 1.12
N ARG A 11 -19.00 -18.19 0.69
CA ARG A 11 -17.54 -18.34 0.86
C ARG A 11 -16.76 -17.35 0.00
N LEU A 12 -17.21 -17.07 -1.23
CA LEU A 12 -16.66 -16.03 -2.08
C LEU A 12 -16.92 -14.64 -1.49
N MET A 13 -18.12 -14.35 -1.00
CA MET A 13 -18.45 -13.08 -0.35
C MET A 13 -17.68 -12.87 0.96
N GLN A 14 -17.44 -13.93 1.74
CA GLN A 14 -16.56 -13.86 2.91
C GLN A 14 -15.09 -13.68 2.52
N ARG A 15 -14.60 -14.34 1.47
CA ARG A 15 -13.22 -14.14 0.98
C ARG A 15 -13.04 -12.77 0.31
N LEU A 16 -14.06 -12.25 -0.36
CA LEU A 16 -14.10 -10.90 -0.93
C LEU A 16 -14.19 -9.85 0.18
N ARG A 17 -15.05 -10.01 1.18
CA ARG A 17 -15.13 -9.07 2.31
C ARG A 17 -13.86 -9.10 3.17
N LYS A 18 -13.21 -10.26 3.31
CA LYS A 18 -11.89 -10.38 3.97
C LYS A 18 -10.77 -9.78 3.10
N ARG A 19 -10.81 -9.97 1.77
CA ARG A 19 -9.91 -9.31 0.80
C ARG A 19 -10.09 -7.80 0.74
N ASP A 20 -11.31 -7.28 0.70
CA ASP A 20 -11.63 -5.84 0.65
C ASP A 20 -11.19 -5.14 1.93
N TYR A 21 -11.40 -5.78 3.09
CA TYR A 21 -10.94 -5.26 4.38
C TYR A 21 -9.39 -5.22 4.46
N ASP A 22 -8.71 -6.23 3.92
CA ASP A 22 -7.25 -6.25 3.82
C ASP A 22 -6.71 -5.30 2.73
N GLN A 23 -7.46 -5.08 1.65
CA GLN A 23 -7.11 -4.21 0.53
C GLN A 23 -7.25 -2.73 0.91
N ALA A 24 -8.31 -2.35 1.61
CA ALA A 24 -8.49 -1.00 2.13
C ALA A 24 -7.41 -0.64 3.16
N ARG A 25 -7.06 -1.56 4.08
CA ARG A 25 -5.96 -1.35 5.02
C ARG A 25 -4.60 -1.27 4.34
N ALA A 26 -4.32 -2.11 3.34
CA ALA A 26 -3.08 -2.05 2.57
C ALA A 26 -2.97 -0.74 1.76
N PHE A 27 -4.08 -0.27 1.19
CA PHE A 27 -4.15 1.01 0.49
C PHE A 27 -3.99 2.20 1.45
N GLN A 28 -4.59 2.13 2.64
CA GLN A 28 -4.38 3.13 3.69
C GLN A 28 -2.93 3.16 4.18
N CYS A 29 -2.27 2.00 4.36
CA CYS A 29 -0.83 1.96 4.68
C CYS A 29 0.01 2.52 3.54
N PHE A 30 -0.34 2.23 2.28
CA PHE A 30 0.32 2.82 1.11
C PHE A 30 0.20 4.34 1.10
N LEU A 31 -1.02 4.87 1.20
CA LEU A 31 -1.25 6.32 1.23
C LEU A 31 -0.59 6.98 2.43
N CYS A 32 -0.73 6.40 3.62
CA CYS A 32 -0.16 6.95 4.84
C CYS A 32 1.37 6.95 4.76
N GLY A 33 1.99 5.83 4.41
CA GLY A 33 3.44 5.73 4.23
C GLY A 33 3.96 6.65 3.11
N GLY A 34 3.22 6.76 2.00
CA GLY A 34 3.53 7.67 0.90
C GLY A 34 3.46 9.14 1.30
N ILE A 35 2.37 9.57 1.95
CA ILE A 35 2.22 10.95 2.46
C ILE A 35 3.30 11.25 3.50
N THR A 36 3.56 10.33 4.43
CA THR A 36 4.63 10.47 5.41
C THR A 36 6.00 10.64 4.74
N ALA A 37 6.31 9.85 3.70
CA ALA A 37 7.57 9.97 2.96
C ALA A 37 7.70 11.31 2.23
N VAL A 38 6.61 11.79 1.60
CA VAL A 38 6.58 13.10 0.92
C VAL A 38 6.75 14.24 1.93
N CYS A 39 6.05 14.19 3.06
CA CYS A 39 6.21 15.17 4.13
C CYS A 39 7.62 15.14 4.72
N ALA A 40 8.20 13.95 4.95
CA ALA A 40 9.56 13.81 5.44
C ALA A 40 10.60 14.38 4.45
N MET A 41 10.42 14.12 3.14
CA MET A 41 11.25 14.73 2.10
C MET A 41 11.15 16.26 2.11
N ALA A 42 9.92 16.80 2.15
CA ALA A 42 9.72 18.24 2.19
C ALA A 42 10.38 18.87 3.42
N THR A 43 10.26 18.22 4.58
CA THR A 43 10.93 18.66 5.82
C THR A 43 12.44 18.64 5.67
N LEU A 44 13.05 17.61 5.06
CA LEU A 44 14.51 17.57 4.83
C LEU A 44 14.96 18.70 3.91
N VAL A 45 14.26 18.93 2.80
CA VAL A 45 14.59 20.00 1.85
C VAL A 45 14.46 21.38 2.49
N ILE A 46 13.39 21.61 3.26
CA ILE A 46 13.19 22.89 3.96
C ILE A 46 14.24 23.06 5.06
N SER A 47 14.52 22.01 5.84
CA SER A 47 15.51 22.01 6.92
C SER A 47 16.89 22.41 6.38
N ASP A 48 17.32 21.80 5.28
CA ASP A 48 18.60 22.10 4.60
C ASP A 48 18.66 23.52 4.03
N ALA A 49 17.53 24.04 3.51
CA ALA A 49 17.48 25.36 2.90
C ALA A 49 17.37 26.52 3.91
N THR A 50 16.80 26.28 5.10
CA THR A 50 16.41 27.36 6.03
C THR A 50 17.19 27.39 7.33
N HIS A 51 17.78 26.27 7.75
CA HIS A 51 18.45 26.19 9.03
C HIS A 51 19.97 26.07 8.85
N PRO A 52 20.77 26.81 9.63
CA PRO A 52 22.21 26.61 9.64
C PRO A 52 22.55 25.21 10.15
N ALA A 53 23.59 24.61 9.57
CA ALA A 53 24.09 23.29 9.96
C ALA A 53 24.52 23.32 11.45
N THR A 54 23.66 22.79 12.31
CA THR A 54 23.93 22.61 13.74
C THR A 54 23.81 21.13 14.07
N LEU A 55 24.56 20.70 15.09
CA LEU A 55 24.56 19.31 15.57
C LEU A 55 23.16 18.79 15.92
N ALA A 56 22.28 19.67 16.42
CA ALA A 56 20.89 19.35 16.71
C ALA A 56 20.05 19.16 15.44
N GLN A 57 20.28 19.97 14.40
CA GLN A 57 19.62 19.87 13.10
C GLN A 57 20.00 18.58 12.38
N ASP A 58 21.28 18.20 12.43
CA ASP A 58 21.79 16.96 11.84
C ASP A 58 21.14 15.72 12.48
N LEU A 59 20.99 15.73 13.81
CA LEU A 59 20.30 14.66 14.53
C LEU A 59 18.82 14.57 14.12
N LEU A 60 18.16 15.71 13.97
CA LEU A 60 16.77 15.81 13.51
C LEU A 60 16.62 15.30 12.07
N ASN A 61 17.49 15.72 11.16
CA ASN A 61 17.51 15.24 9.79
C ASN A 61 17.74 13.72 9.72
N LEU A 62 18.57 13.15 10.59
CA LEU A 62 18.77 11.70 10.66
C LEU A 62 17.48 10.96 11.07
N ILE A 63 16.74 11.49 12.05
CA ILE A 63 15.45 10.92 12.49
C ILE A 63 14.42 11.01 11.36
N VAL A 64 14.33 12.17 10.69
CA VAL A 64 13.39 12.37 9.58
C VAL A 64 13.74 11.45 8.41
N LEU A 65 15.03 11.25 8.11
CA LEU A 65 15.49 10.30 7.11
C LEU A 65 15.11 8.85 7.45
N ALA A 66 15.23 8.45 8.71
CA ALA A 66 14.79 7.12 9.16
C ALA A 66 13.28 6.93 8.99
N LEU A 67 12.47 7.94 9.32
CA LEU A 67 11.02 7.93 9.09
C LEU A 67 10.65 7.87 7.61
N LEU A 68 11.41 8.55 6.75
CA LEU A 68 11.25 8.50 5.30
C LEU A 68 11.48 7.08 4.77
N ILE A 69 12.54 6.41 5.21
CA ILE A 69 12.84 5.03 4.80
C ILE A 69 11.71 4.09 5.26
N LEU A 70 11.26 4.21 6.50
CA LEU A 70 10.12 3.44 7.03
C LEU A 70 8.84 3.66 6.23
N GLY A 71 8.52 4.93 5.92
CA GLY A 71 7.38 5.30 5.08
C GLY A 71 7.48 4.72 3.67
N LEU A 72 8.67 4.75 3.07
CA LEU A 72 8.95 4.19 1.75
C LEU A 72 8.78 2.65 1.74
N VAL A 73 9.27 1.95 2.76
CA VAL A 73 9.12 0.49 2.88
C VAL A 73 7.64 0.11 3.04
N MET A 74 6.89 0.83 3.89
CA MET A 74 5.45 0.64 4.06
C MET A 74 4.68 0.93 2.75
N ALA A 75 5.08 1.97 2.02
CA ALA A 75 4.51 2.29 0.72
C ALA A 75 4.83 1.20 -0.32
N ALA A 76 6.08 0.74 -0.42
CA ALA A 76 6.46 -0.33 -1.33
C ALA A 76 5.66 -1.62 -1.06
N TYR A 77 5.50 -2.00 0.22
CA TYR A 77 4.71 -3.17 0.59
C TYR A 77 3.23 -3.04 0.21
N GLY A 78 2.62 -1.87 0.47
CA GLY A 78 1.25 -1.58 0.05
C GLY A 78 1.08 -1.60 -1.47
N TYR A 79 2.05 -1.06 -2.21
CA TYR A 79 2.06 -1.06 -3.68
C TYR A 79 2.15 -2.48 -4.26
N ILE A 80 3.03 -3.33 -3.74
CA ILE A 80 3.16 -4.75 -4.16
C ILE A 80 1.84 -5.49 -3.96
N ARG A 81 1.15 -5.29 -2.82
CA ARG A 81 -0.18 -5.89 -2.58
C ARG A 81 -1.22 -5.47 -3.63
N LEU A 82 -1.23 -4.20 -4.03
CA LEU A 82 -2.14 -3.69 -5.06
C LEU A 82 -1.82 -4.26 -6.45
N LEU A 83 -0.53 -4.38 -6.77
CA LEU A 83 -0.05 -5.00 -8.01
C LEU A 83 -0.49 -6.46 -8.13
N ILE A 84 -0.35 -7.25 -7.06
CA ILE A 84 -0.79 -8.65 -7.04
C ILE A 84 -2.29 -8.76 -7.31
N ILE A 85 -3.11 -7.86 -6.76
CA ILE A 85 -4.55 -7.85 -6.97
C ILE A 85 -4.90 -7.50 -8.43
N ARG A 86 -4.24 -6.49 -9.00
CA ARG A 86 -4.38 -6.12 -10.42
C ARG A 86 -4.01 -7.29 -11.34
N LEU A 87 -2.88 -7.94 -11.09
CA LEU A 87 -2.41 -9.11 -11.84
C LEU A 87 -3.36 -10.31 -11.71
N SER A 88 -3.89 -10.55 -10.51
CA SER A 88 -4.89 -11.59 -10.24
C SER A 88 -6.15 -11.39 -11.09
N ASN A 89 -6.65 -10.15 -11.21
CA ASN A 89 -7.81 -9.87 -12.05
C ASN A 89 -7.50 -10.08 -13.53
N PHE A 90 -6.33 -9.63 -13.99
CA PHE A 90 -5.93 -9.78 -15.39
C PHE A 90 -5.75 -11.27 -15.78
N SER A 91 -5.14 -12.07 -14.91
CA SER A 91 -4.96 -13.50 -15.14
C SER A 91 -6.27 -14.28 -15.12
N ASN A 92 -7.24 -13.89 -14.28
CA ASN A 92 -8.54 -14.55 -14.21
C ASN A 92 -9.40 -14.26 -15.45
N ASP A 93 -9.32 -13.03 -15.99
CA ASP A 93 -9.99 -12.65 -17.24
C ASP A 93 -9.39 -13.36 -18.46
N SER A 94 -8.07 -13.57 -18.45
CA SER A 94 -7.34 -14.28 -19.51
C SER A 94 -7.65 -15.78 -19.56
N GLY A 95 -7.91 -16.41 -18.43
CA GLY A 95 -8.26 -17.83 -18.34
C GLY A 95 -9.64 -18.14 -18.93
N ASN A 96 -10.61 -17.26 -18.68
CA ASN A 96 -11.99 -17.42 -19.16
C ASN A 96 -12.12 -17.33 -20.70
N ARG A 97 -11.11 -16.76 -21.38
CA ARG A 97 -11.09 -16.61 -22.84
C ARG A 97 -10.59 -17.85 -23.60
N LYS A 98 -9.98 -18.82 -22.90
CA LYS A 98 -9.46 -20.05 -23.51
C LYS A 98 -10.45 -21.22 -23.47
N GLU A 99 -11.57 -21.07 -22.77
CA GLU A 99 -12.62 -22.09 -22.63
C GLU A 99 -13.87 -21.78 -23.48
N SER A 100 -13.84 -20.75 -24.33
CA SER A 100 -14.91 -20.43 -25.30
C SER A 100 -14.47 -20.68 -26.73
#